data_AF-A0A953XGZ3-F1
#
_entry.id   AF-A0A953XGZ3-F1
#
_cell.length_a   1.000
_cell.length_b   1.000
_cell.length_c   1.000
_cell.angle_alpha   90.00
_cell.angle_beta   90.00
_cell.angle_gamma   90.00
#
_symmetry.space_group_name_H-M   'P 1'
#
loop_
_entity.id
_entity.type
_entity.pdbx_description
1 polymer ?
#
loop_
_entity_poly.entity_id
_entity_poly.type
_entity_poly.pdbx_seq_one_letter_code
_entity_poly.pdbx_strand_id
1 'polypeptide(L)'
;GAQEEMWQKLLQLQFAPNPLEVLNWMCDQGVGATLKAYGGRRDEGERAARDGAVQMTRWTNRLRDSVRAAPGHYPFYAALKRAAFNDHGVLCVNANVDTARPLAAQGDSFWWGGTRFSALEGPYETFTRLIRGYDSGNNGIVITDFTASLDGGCGRGGTLAAGLFQGDGTLIEVLEA
;
A
#
# COMPACT_ATOMS: atom_id res chain seq x y z
N GLY A 1 -1.82 1.32 -1.49
CA GLY A 1 -1.22 0.59 -0.37
C GLY A 1 0.19 1.08 -0.11
N ALA A 2 0.97 0.31 0.67
CA ALA A 2 2.34 0.68 1.05
C ALA A 2 3.28 0.84 -0.15
N GLN A 3 3.15 -0.01 -1.17
CA GLN A 3 4.00 0.04 -2.37
C GLN A 3 3.73 1.29 -3.21
N GLU A 4 2.47 1.71 -3.34
CA GLU A 4 2.12 2.95 -4.04
C GLU A 4 2.62 4.18 -3.28
N GLU A 5 2.54 4.18 -1.95
CA GLU A 5 3.09 5.25 -1.11
C GLU A 5 4.62 5.31 -1.24
N MET A 6 5.32 4.17 -1.19
CA MET A 6 6.77 4.11 -1.44
C MET A 6 7.13 4.62 -2.83
N TRP A 7 6.38 4.23 -3.86
CA TRP A 7 6.61 4.70 -5.22
C TRP A 7 6.47 6.22 -5.34
N GLN A 8 5.43 6.81 -4.74
CA GLN A 8 5.25 8.26 -4.72
C GLN A 8 6.41 8.98 -4.00
N LYS A 9 6.94 8.41 -2.92
CA LYS A 9 8.12 8.93 -2.22
C LYS A 9 9.41 8.75 -3.02
N LEU A 10 9.57 7.63 -3.72
CA LEU A 10 10.72 7.37 -4.60
C LEU A 10 10.85 8.46 -5.68
N LEU A 11 9.73 8.85 -6.29
CA LEU A 11 9.72 9.92 -7.29
C LEU A 11 10.15 11.29 -6.70
N GLN A 12 10.21 11.43 -5.37
CA GLN A 12 10.58 12.64 -4.65
C GLN A 12 11.97 12.57 -4.01
N LEU A 13 12.78 11.54 -4.33
CA LEU A 13 14.09 11.30 -3.71
C LEU A 13 15.05 12.49 -3.74
N GLN A 14 14.92 13.42 -4.70
CA GLN A 14 15.74 14.64 -4.73
C GLN A 14 15.61 15.52 -3.48
N PHE A 15 14.56 15.35 -2.68
CA PHE A 15 14.32 16.08 -1.44
C PHE A 15 14.75 15.31 -0.18
N ALA A 16 15.17 14.05 -0.33
CA ALA A 16 15.63 13.25 0.80
C ALA A 16 17.02 13.73 1.27
N PRO A 17 17.30 13.74 2.59
CA PRO A 17 18.63 14.10 3.09
C PRO A 17 19.71 13.12 2.64
N ASN A 18 19.39 11.81 2.60
CA ASN A 18 20.29 10.74 2.18
C ASN A 18 19.66 9.91 1.04
N PRO A 19 19.56 10.42 -0.19
CA PRO A 19 18.79 9.80 -1.26
C PRO A 19 19.30 8.40 -1.66
N LEU A 20 20.61 8.14 -1.53
CA LEU A 20 21.18 6.83 -1.81
C LEU A 20 20.71 5.76 -0.81
N GLU A 21 20.78 6.07 0.48
CA GLU A 21 20.34 5.16 1.55
C GLU A 21 18.84 4.91 1.45
N VAL A 22 18.05 5.98 1.23
CA VAL A 22 16.59 5.88 1.09
C VAL A 22 16.22 5.05 -0.13
N LEU A 23 16.87 5.25 -1.28
CA LEU A 23 16.63 4.44 -2.48
C LEU A 23 16.92 2.95 -2.22
N ASN A 24 18.07 2.65 -1.62
CA ASN A 24 18.46 1.27 -1.32
C ASN A 24 17.44 0.61 -0.40
N TRP A 25 17.08 1.29 0.69
CA TRP A 25 16.05 0.80 1.61
C TRP A 25 14.71 0.58 0.91
N MET A 26 14.23 1.53 0.10
CA MET A 26 12.97 1.38 -0.63
C MET A 26 13.00 0.18 -1.59
N CYS A 27 14.13 -0.06 -2.27
CA CYS A 27 14.29 -1.22 -3.14
C CYS A 27 14.23 -2.53 -2.36
N ASP A 28 14.86 -2.57 -1.19
CA ASP A 28 14.86 -3.74 -0.31
C ASP A 28 13.46 -3.98 0.31
N GLN A 29 12.62 -2.94 0.42
CA GLN A 29 11.20 -3.04 0.78
C GLN A 29 10.26 -3.39 -0.40
N GLY A 30 10.80 -3.66 -1.60
CA GLY A 30 10.05 -4.22 -2.73
C GLY A 30 9.74 -3.25 -3.88
N VAL A 31 9.99 -1.94 -3.73
CA VAL A 31 9.72 -0.97 -4.83
C VAL A 31 10.57 -1.25 -6.08
N GLY A 32 11.63 -2.05 -5.95
CA GLY A 32 12.52 -2.41 -7.04
C GLY A 32 11.80 -3.09 -8.22
N ALA A 33 10.75 -3.87 -7.95
CA ALA A 33 9.95 -4.48 -9.01
C ALA A 33 9.19 -3.42 -9.83
N THR A 34 8.55 -2.46 -9.15
CA THR A 34 7.85 -1.32 -9.78
C THR A 34 8.83 -0.44 -10.56
N LEU A 35 10.00 -0.16 -9.98
CA LEU A 35 11.06 0.59 -10.66
C LEU A 35 11.44 -0.07 -11.99
N LYS A 36 11.70 -1.38 -11.97
CA LYS A 36 12.02 -2.16 -13.17
C LYS A 36 10.88 -2.15 -14.20
N ALA A 37 9.63 -2.25 -13.74
CA ALA A 37 8.45 -2.24 -14.62
C ALA A 37 8.31 -0.92 -15.41
N TYR A 38 8.73 0.21 -14.84
CA TYR A 38 8.77 1.51 -15.53
C TYR A 38 10.10 1.79 -16.26
N GLY A 39 10.93 0.77 -16.46
CA GLY A 39 12.21 0.89 -17.18
C GLY A 39 13.34 1.53 -16.37
N GLY A 40 13.13 1.77 -15.08
CA GLY A 40 14.17 2.25 -14.18
C GLY A 40 15.14 1.14 -13.76
N ARG A 41 16.36 1.54 -13.43
CA ARG A 41 17.37 0.64 -12.84
C ARG A 41 17.92 1.21 -11.54
N ARG A 42 18.16 0.33 -10.56
CA ARG A 42 18.70 0.70 -9.25
C ARG A 42 20.06 1.39 -9.38
N ASP A 43 20.97 0.83 -10.17
CA ASP A 43 22.31 1.38 -10.40
C ASP A 43 22.32 2.79 -11.03
N GLU A 44 21.36 3.09 -11.91
CA GLU A 44 21.17 4.45 -12.44
C GLU A 44 20.71 5.43 -11.35
N GLY A 45 19.77 5.01 -10.50
CA GLY A 45 19.30 5.81 -9.39
C GLY A 45 20.39 6.06 -8.35
N GLU A 46 21.18 5.04 -8.03
CA GLU A 46 22.32 5.18 -7.11
C GLU A 46 23.38 6.13 -7.66
N ARG A 47 23.66 6.08 -8.97
CA ARG A 47 24.57 7.04 -9.62
C ARG A 47 24.02 8.45 -9.56
N ALA A 48 22.75 8.63 -9.91
CA ALA A 48 22.08 9.92 -9.80
C ALA A 48 22.07 10.48 -8.37
N ALA A 49 21.97 9.61 -7.35
CA ALA A 49 22.02 10.00 -5.95
C ALA A 49 23.40 10.52 -5.54
N ARG A 50 24.47 9.87 -6.02
CA ARG A 50 25.87 10.28 -5.78
C ARG A 50 26.21 11.58 -6.53
N ASP A 51 25.65 11.79 -7.71
CA ASP A 51 25.89 12.97 -8.55
C ASP A 51 25.07 14.21 -8.10
N GLY A 52 24.23 14.07 -7.08
CA GLY A 52 23.52 15.17 -6.43
C GLY A 52 22.11 15.46 -6.95
N ALA A 53 21.45 16.44 -6.32
CA ALA A 53 20.01 16.69 -6.47
C ALA A 53 19.55 16.92 -7.92
N VAL A 54 20.34 17.60 -8.76
CA VAL A 54 19.99 17.86 -10.17
C VAL A 54 19.88 16.56 -10.96
N GLN A 55 20.84 15.65 -10.78
CA GLN A 55 20.85 14.37 -11.47
C GLN A 55 19.74 13.46 -10.94
N MET A 56 19.49 13.49 -9.63
CA MET A 56 18.33 12.83 -9.02
C MET A 56 17.00 13.33 -9.60
N THR A 57 16.80 14.65 -9.72
CA THR A 57 15.60 15.24 -10.34
C THR A 57 15.42 14.78 -11.79
N ARG A 58 16.50 14.74 -12.59
CA ARG A 58 16.45 14.25 -13.97
C ARG A 58 16.02 12.78 -14.00
N TRP A 59 16.60 11.95 -13.14
CA TRP A 59 16.26 10.53 -13.07
C TRP A 59 14.81 10.30 -12.63
N THR A 60 14.33 10.95 -11.57
CA THR A 60 12.94 10.81 -11.12
C THR A 60 11.93 11.37 -12.12
N ASN A 61 12.28 12.40 -12.91
CA ASN A 61 11.44 12.88 -14.01
C ASN A 61 11.31 11.87 -15.16
N ARG A 62 12.39 11.18 -15.55
CA ARG A 62 12.29 10.09 -16.54
C ARG A 62 11.33 9.00 -16.08
N LEU A 63 11.37 8.63 -14.80
CA LEU A 63 10.42 7.65 -14.24
C LEU A 63 8.96 8.16 -14.29
N ARG A 64 8.73 9.45 -14.01
CA ARG A 64 7.39 10.06 -14.17
C ARG A 64 6.92 9.99 -15.62
N ASP A 65 7.81 10.24 -16.57
CA ASP A 65 7.48 10.18 -17.98
C ASP A 65 7.16 8.74 -18.42
N SER A 66 7.87 7.73 -17.91
CA SER A 66 7.50 6.32 -18.10
C SER A 66 6.10 6.00 -17.55
N VAL A 67 5.73 6.51 -16.38
CA VAL A 67 4.37 6.34 -15.82
C VAL A 67 3.32 7.00 -16.70
N ARG A 68 3.60 8.21 -17.22
CA ARG A 68 2.69 8.93 -18.11
C ARG A 68 2.53 8.28 -19.48
N ALA A 69 3.58 7.62 -19.96
CA ALA A 69 3.55 6.88 -21.22
C ALA A 69 2.68 5.62 -21.14
N ALA A 70 2.41 5.10 -19.94
CA ALA A 70 1.51 3.97 -19.72
C ALA A 70 0.05 4.47 -19.61
N PRO A 71 -0.82 4.16 -20.59
CA PRO A 71 -2.20 4.65 -20.61
C PRO A 71 -2.96 4.27 -19.33
N GLY A 72 -3.60 5.24 -18.69
CA GLY A 72 -4.40 5.01 -17.48
C GLY A 72 -3.62 4.94 -16.16
N HIS A 73 -2.29 4.82 -16.17
CA HIS A 73 -1.52 4.69 -14.93
C HIS A 73 -1.50 5.98 -14.10
N TYR A 74 -1.33 7.13 -14.75
CA TYR A 74 -1.39 8.42 -14.06
C TYR A 74 -2.75 8.68 -13.37
N PRO A 75 -3.92 8.56 -14.04
CA PRO A 75 -5.21 8.72 -13.37
C PRO A 75 -5.46 7.63 -12.32
N PHE A 76 -4.96 6.40 -12.50
CA PHE A 76 -5.02 5.35 -11.47
C PHE A 76 -4.34 5.79 -10.17
N TYR A 77 -3.08 6.25 -10.23
CA TYR A 77 -2.37 6.72 -9.03
C TYR A 77 -3.04 7.94 -8.39
N ALA A 78 -3.60 8.84 -9.20
CA ALA A 78 -4.31 10.03 -8.70
C ALA A 78 -5.63 9.68 -7.99
N ALA A 79 -6.24 8.54 -8.32
CA ALA A 79 -7.51 8.10 -7.75
C ALA A 79 -7.37 7.33 -6.42
N LEU A 80 -6.14 6.96 -6.02
CA LEU A 80 -5.90 6.17 -4.80
C LEU A 80 -6.49 6.83 -3.55
N LYS A 81 -7.18 6.03 -2.75
CA LYS A 81 -7.75 6.43 -1.46
C LYS A 81 -7.05 5.70 -0.32
N ARG A 82 -7.01 6.35 0.84
CA ARG A 82 -6.45 5.77 2.08
C ARG A 82 -7.41 4.77 2.73
N ALA A 83 -8.70 5.02 2.57
CA ALA A 83 -9.79 4.20 3.03
C ALA A 83 -10.97 4.34 2.07
N ALA A 84 -11.82 3.32 2.01
CA ALA A 84 -13.11 3.34 1.36
C ALA A 84 -14.15 2.78 2.32
N PHE A 85 -15.36 3.32 2.33
CA PHE A 85 -16.41 2.90 3.24
C PHE A 85 -17.79 3.09 2.63
N ASN A 86 -18.81 2.48 3.25
CA ASN A 86 -20.20 2.61 2.86
C ASN A 86 -21.10 3.00 4.05
N ASP A 87 -22.38 3.22 3.76
CA ASP A 87 -23.39 3.63 4.77
C ASP A 87 -23.90 2.47 5.64
N HIS A 88 -23.37 1.25 5.42
CA HIS A 88 -23.75 0.03 6.15
C HIS A 88 -22.70 -0.41 7.17
N GLY A 89 -21.68 0.42 7.44
CA GLY A 89 -20.67 0.15 8.47
C GLY A 89 -19.47 -0.66 8.00
N VAL A 90 -19.21 -0.75 6.68
CA VAL A 90 -18.00 -1.39 6.14
C VAL A 90 -16.89 -0.37 5.92
N LEU A 91 -15.70 -0.68 6.41
CA LEU A 91 -14.47 0.09 6.18
C LEU A 91 -13.39 -0.79 5.54
N CYS A 92 -12.98 -0.44 4.32
CA CYS A 92 -11.87 -1.05 3.61
C CYS A 92 -10.61 -0.19 3.74
N VAL A 93 -9.52 -0.79 4.20
CA VAL A 93 -8.19 -0.17 4.31
C VAL A 93 -7.13 -1.09 3.70
N ASN A 94 -5.92 -0.56 3.47
CA ASN A 94 -4.84 -1.43 2.98
C ASN A 94 -4.29 -2.33 4.09
N ALA A 95 -3.85 -1.74 5.21
CA ALA A 95 -3.08 -2.47 6.23
C ALA A 95 -3.71 -2.48 7.63
N ASN A 96 -4.00 -1.32 8.20
CA ASN A 96 -4.49 -1.23 9.57
C ASN A 96 -5.25 0.09 9.84
N VAL A 97 -5.92 0.12 10.99
CA VAL A 97 -6.50 1.30 11.64
C VAL A 97 -6.04 1.31 13.11
N ASP A 98 -5.60 2.48 13.59
CA ASP A 98 -5.41 2.76 15.00
C ASP A 98 -6.75 3.15 15.62
N THR A 99 -7.34 2.25 16.39
CA THR A 99 -8.66 2.42 17.00
C THR A 99 -8.69 3.48 18.09
N ALA A 100 -7.52 3.93 18.58
CA ALA A 100 -7.42 5.02 19.53
C ALA A 100 -7.53 6.41 18.86
N ARG A 101 -7.60 6.47 17.52
CA ARG A 101 -7.63 7.72 16.76
C ARG A 101 -8.87 7.79 15.86
N PRO A 102 -9.38 9.00 15.57
CA PRO A 102 -10.40 9.18 14.55
C PRO A 102 -9.94 8.72 13.16
N LEU A 103 -10.85 8.31 12.29
CA LEU A 103 -10.51 7.82 10.94
C LEU A 103 -9.72 8.87 10.11
N ALA A 104 -10.01 10.15 10.31
CA ALA A 104 -9.30 11.25 9.65
C ALA A 104 -7.84 11.42 10.12
N ALA A 105 -7.47 10.87 11.28
CA ALA A 105 -6.18 11.10 11.95
C ALA A 105 -5.27 9.85 11.98
N GLN A 106 -5.44 8.95 11.01
CA GLN A 106 -4.71 7.67 10.96
C GLN A 106 -3.28 7.79 10.45
N GLY A 107 -3.06 8.66 9.45
CA GLY A 107 -1.74 8.84 8.82
C GLY A 107 -1.15 7.51 8.30
N ASP A 108 0.02 7.18 8.81
CA ASP A 108 0.84 6.03 8.40
C ASP A 108 0.23 4.66 8.75
N SER A 109 -0.74 4.59 9.68
CA SER A 109 -1.42 3.36 10.08
C SER A 109 -2.10 2.64 8.90
N PHE A 110 -2.59 3.39 7.92
CA PHE A 110 -3.22 2.82 6.74
C PHE A 110 -2.26 1.98 5.88
N TRP A 111 -0.95 2.24 5.96
CA TRP A 111 0.03 1.74 5.00
C TRP A 111 0.95 0.69 5.56
N TRP A 112 1.59 0.95 6.69
CA TRP A 112 2.73 0.15 7.16
C TRP A 112 2.34 -1.02 8.06
N GLY A 113 1.07 -1.07 8.48
CA GLY A 113 0.50 -2.16 9.27
C GLY A 113 0.33 -1.84 10.75
N GLY A 114 0.13 -2.89 11.53
CA GLY A 114 -0.06 -2.85 12.97
C GLY A 114 -0.57 -4.21 13.48
N THR A 115 -0.31 -4.50 14.75
CA THR A 115 -0.49 -5.85 15.32
C THR A 115 -1.90 -6.13 15.82
N ARG A 116 -2.80 -5.14 15.77
CA ARG A 116 -4.09 -5.20 16.48
C ARG A 116 -5.32 -5.26 15.57
N PHE A 117 -5.14 -5.31 14.24
CA PHE A 117 -6.29 -5.38 13.32
C PHE A 117 -7.18 -6.58 13.64
N SER A 118 -6.63 -7.80 13.63
CA SER A 118 -7.38 -9.03 13.92
C SER A 118 -7.77 -9.21 15.38
N ALA A 119 -7.28 -8.35 16.29
CA ALA A 119 -7.60 -8.38 17.71
C ALA A 119 -8.77 -7.43 18.07
N LEU A 120 -9.48 -6.93 17.07
CA LEU A 120 -10.62 -6.05 17.29
C LEU A 120 -11.81 -6.84 17.86
N GLU A 121 -12.27 -6.44 19.05
CA GLU A 121 -13.38 -7.10 19.80
C GLU A 121 -14.71 -6.35 19.71
N GLY A 122 -14.77 -5.27 18.92
CA GLY A 122 -15.96 -4.42 18.79
C GLY A 122 -15.91 -3.51 17.56
N PRO A 123 -16.99 -2.75 17.30
CA PRO A 123 -16.99 -1.79 16.20
C PRO A 123 -15.95 -0.68 16.42
N TYR A 124 -15.44 -0.14 15.31
CA TYR A 124 -14.60 1.06 15.31
C TYR A 124 -15.43 2.23 14.78
N GLU A 125 -15.70 3.23 15.62
CA GLU A 125 -16.65 4.30 15.32
C GLU A 125 -18.00 3.72 14.85
N THR A 126 -18.47 4.07 13.65
CA THR A 126 -19.70 3.54 13.04
C THR A 126 -19.45 2.26 12.23
N PHE A 127 -18.21 1.78 12.14
CA PHE A 127 -17.85 0.64 11.32
C PHE A 127 -17.94 -0.66 12.13
N THR A 128 -18.85 -1.52 11.71
CA THR A 128 -19.06 -2.87 12.26
C THR A 128 -18.20 -3.91 11.58
N ARG A 129 -17.68 -3.61 10.37
CA ARG A 129 -16.80 -4.50 9.61
C ARG A 129 -15.60 -3.76 9.05
N LEU A 130 -14.39 -4.20 9.41
CA LEU A 130 -13.14 -3.73 8.83
C LEU A 130 -12.55 -4.77 7.88
N ILE A 131 -12.15 -4.36 6.68
CA ILE A 131 -11.58 -5.24 5.65
C ILE A 131 -10.20 -4.70 5.27
N ARG A 132 -9.20 -5.58 5.19
CA ARG A 132 -7.85 -5.25 4.72
C ARG A 132 -7.31 -6.23 3.69
N GLY A 133 -6.37 -5.74 2.87
CA GLY A 133 -5.66 -6.56 1.87
C GLY A 133 -4.22 -6.91 2.23
N TYR A 134 -3.60 -6.20 3.18
CA TYR A 134 -2.21 -6.43 3.60
C TYR A 134 -2.11 -6.69 5.09
N ASP A 135 -1.49 -7.80 5.46
CA ASP A 135 -1.16 -8.14 6.83
C ASP A 135 0.35 -8.24 7.02
N SER A 136 0.93 -7.29 7.76
CA SER A 136 2.37 -7.33 8.09
C SER A 136 2.77 -8.55 8.91
N GLY A 137 1.81 -9.20 9.59
CA GLY A 137 2.04 -10.46 10.32
C GLY A 137 2.06 -11.70 9.42
N ASN A 138 1.68 -11.58 8.14
CA ASN A 138 1.57 -12.68 7.19
C ASN A 138 0.73 -13.86 7.72
N ASN A 139 -0.36 -13.59 8.44
CA ASN A 139 -1.19 -14.63 9.04
C ASN A 139 -2.13 -15.33 8.03
N GLY A 140 -2.04 -14.96 6.74
CA GLY A 140 -2.91 -15.46 5.69
C GLY A 140 -4.28 -14.78 5.71
N ILE A 141 -5.28 -15.52 5.23
CA ILE A 141 -6.67 -15.10 5.27
C ILE A 141 -7.22 -15.34 6.68
N VAL A 142 -7.64 -14.27 7.35
CA VAL A 142 -8.15 -14.31 8.73
C VAL A 142 -9.45 -13.55 8.82
N ILE A 143 -10.52 -14.23 9.20
CA ILE A 143 -11.86 -13.65 9.34
C ILE A 143 -12.29 -13.76 10.80
N THR A 144 -12.70 -12.64 11.39
CA THR A 144 -13.30 -12.56 12.73
C THR A 144 -14.70 -11.98 12.63
N ASP A 145 -15.35 -11.72 13.76
CA ASP A 145 -16.66 -11.05 13.78
C ASP A 145 -16.58 -9.62 13.23
N PHE A 146 -15.54 -8.87 13.61
CA PHE A 146 -15.40 -7.46 13.23
C PHE A 146 -14.44 -7.21 12.08
N THR A 147 -13.58 -8.18 11.73
CA THR A 147 -12.53 -7.96 10.74
C THR A 147 -12.40 -9.06 9.69
N ALA A 148 -11.93 -8.68 8.50
CA ALA A 148 -11.54 -9.58 7.44
C ALA A 148 -10.18 -9.16 6.87
N SER A 149 -9.19 -10.04 7.00
CA SER A 149 -7.88 -9.93 6.36
C SER A 149 -7.86 -10.87 5.16
N LEU A 150 -7.75 -10.33 3.94
CA LEU A 150 -7.72 -11.09 2.70
C LEU A 150 -6.29 -11.17 2.11
N ASP A 151 -5.28 -11.24 2.97
CA ASP A 151 -3.88 -11.34 2.54
C ASP A 151 -3.47 -12.81 2.41
N GLY A 152 -3.78 -13.43 1.27
CA GLY A 152 -3.32 -14.77 0.90
C GLY A 152 -1.81 -14.85 0.59
N GLY A 153 -1.12 -13.70 0.53
CA GLY A 153 0.32 -13.64 0.30
C GLY A 153 0.76 -13.88 -1.13
N CYS A 154 -0.05 -13.54 -2.14
CA CYS A 154 0.31 -13.68 -3.56
C CYS A 154 1.68 -13.11 -3.95
N GLY A 155 2.07 -11.96 -3.37
CA GLY A 155 3.38 -11.33 -3.59
C GLY A 155 4.56 -12.05 -2.91
N ARG A 156 4.29 -13.09 -2.11
CA ARG A 156 5.23 -13.85 -1.29
C ARG A 156 5.17 -15.36 -1.57
N GLY A 157 4.57 -15.76 -2.69
CA GLY A 157 4.41 -17.17 -3.09
C GLY A 157 3.18 -17.86 -2.53
N GLY A 158 2.27 -17.12 -1.89
CA GLY A 158 0.94 -17.59 -1.49
C GLY A 158 -0.11 -17.35 -2.57
N THR A 159 -1.39 -17.34 -2.17
CA THR A 159 -2.54 -17.24 -3.07
C THR A 159 -2.99 -15.79 -3.28
N LEU A 160 -3.57 -15.52 -4.45
CA LEU A 160 -4.37 -14.32 -4.66
C LEU A 160 -5.79 -14.58 -4.14
N ALA A 161 -6.20 -13.83 -3.12
CA ALA A 161 -7.50 -13.99 -2.49
C ALA A 161 -8.49 -12.89 -2.89
N ALA A 162 -9.77 -13.25 -3.02
CA ALA A 162 -10.87 -12.33 -3.18
C ALA A 162 -12.03 -12.72 -2.25
N GLY A 163 -12.64 -11.75 -1.58
CA GLY A 163 -13.80 -11.97 -0.71
C GLY A 163 -15.06 -11.33 -1.30
N LEU A 164 -16.14 -12.10 -1.37
CA LEU A 164 -17.48 -11.60 -1.69
C LEU A 164 -18.20 -11.24 -0.39
N PHE A 165 -18.62 -9.98 -0.25
CA PHE A 165 -19.30 -9.48 0.94
C PHE A 165 -20.71 -8.95 0.60
N GLN A 166 -21.64 -9.13 1.54
CA GLN A 166 -22.89 -8.38 1.56
C GLN A 166 -22.63 -6.90 1.90
N GLY A 167 -23.66 -6.06 1.73
CA GLY A 167 -23.56 -4.62 1.98
C GLY A 167 -23.13 -4.27 3.41
N ASP A 168 -23.53 -5.06 4.39
CA ASP A 168 -23.16 -4.92 5.81
C ASP A 168 -21.77 -5.50 6.16
N GLY A 169 -21.08 -6.07 5.18
CA GLY A 169 -19.76 -6.67 5.37
C GLY A 169 -19.79 -8.14 5.79
N THR A 170 -20.96 -8.79 5.82
CA THR A 170 -21.07 -10.24 6.02
C THR A 170 -20.37 -10.96 4.86
N LEU A 171 -19.43 -11.86 5.19
CA LEU A 171 -18.67 -12.62 4.19
C LEU A 171 -19.53 -13.76 3.64
N ILE A 172 -19.68 -13.82 2.32
CA ILE A 172 -20.40 -14.87 1.60
C ILE A 172 -19.43 -15.97 1.15
N GLU A 173 -18.34 -15.57 0.51
CA GLU A 173 -17.41 -16.49 -0.15
C GLU A 173 -15.99 -15.91 -0.20
N VAL A 174 -14.99 -16.80 -0.16
CA VAL A 174 -13.59 -16.48 -0.43
C VAL A 174 -13.11 -17.34 -1.60
N LEU A 175 -12.50 -16.70 -2.59
CA LEU A 175 -11.87 -17.34 -3.74
C LEU A 175 -10.35 -17.18 -3.64
N GLU A 176 -9.60 -18.22 -3.99
CA GLU A 176 -8.14 -18.23 -4.00
C GLU A 176 -7.61 -18.78 -5.34
N ALA A 177 -6.54 -18.19 -5.86
CA ALA A 177 -5.86 -18.59 -7.11
C ALA A 177 -4.34 -18.58 -6.98
#